data_AF-A0A847YAX8-F1
#
_entry.id   AF-A0A847YAX8-F1
#
_cell.length_a   1.000
_cell.length_b   1.000
_cell.length_c   1.000
_cell.angle_alpha   90.00
_cell.angle_beta   90.00
_cell.angle_gamma   90.00
#
_symmetry.space_group_name_H-M   'P 1'
#
loop_
_entity.id
_entity.type
_entity.pdbx_description
1 polymer ?
#
loop_
_entity_poly.entity_id
_entity_poly.type
_entity_poly.pdbx_seq_one_letter_code
_entity_poly.pdbx_strand_id
1 'polypeptide(L)'
;MTGSPRPRSQSVAYRHLSRAGSPPARGGMILLVVLVTVALLALGALTFAELMLAEREGTEIYGRLSQARAAAASGAEVARLLISLDPDQQIENGGWYDNPTWFAGVPVLEETDPRNTAYFSVLAPADDGYATGSGVRYGLENESGKLNLNSLLLADQYVENGGRQLLMGLPGMTEDVADAIMDWIDADDEPREFGAEVDYYSSLSPAYAPKNGPLETVEELLLVRGVTPDLLFGADRNRNGLVDPGETVPDTLSALGVNDATAYRGWAAYLTLFSMELNVRPDGSPKIDINQDDLEALYGELEADFGPEAATFIVGYRQNGPYDGTEESQPPGEGALPDFSRPSRATFGTVLDLIDARVRMQFQGREEPVVLGPL
;
A
#
# COMPACT_ATOMS: atom_id res chain seq x y z
N MET A 1 18.75 -138.07 18.39
CA MET A 1 18.36 -138.64 17.09
C MET A 1 18.26 -137.49 16.10
N THR A 2 19.32 -137.33 15.29
CA THR A 2 19.32 -137.50 13.82
C THR A 2 18.76 -136.27 13.11
N GLY A 3 19.47 -135.52 12.28
CA GLY A 3 20.78 -135.66 11.63
C GLY A 3 20.82 -134.61 10.52
N SER A 4 21.96 -133.94 10.34
CA SER A 4 22.20 -132.91 9.31
C SER A 4 22.05 -133.44 7.86
N PRO A 5 22.02 -132.58 6.82
CA PRO A 5 23.27 -131.96 6.32
C PRO A 5 23.13 -130.50 5.77
N ARG A 6 24.23 -129.74 5.86
CA ARG A 6 24.52 -128.55 5.03
C ARG A 6 24.99 -128.99 3.63
N PRO A 7 24.99 -128.11 2.60
CA PRO A 7 26.26 -127.44 2.27
C PRO A 7 26.19 -126.05 1.58
N ARG A 8 27.28 -125.28 1.84
CA ARG A 8 28.13 -124.43 0.97
C ARG A 8 27.64 -123.13 0.28
N SER A 9 28.32 -122.07 0.72
CA SER A 9 29.02 -120.99 -0.01
C SER A 9 28.24 -120.00 -0.88
N GLN A 10 28.36 -118.71 -0.55
CA GLN A 10 29.21 -117.79 -1.31
C GLN A 10 29.44 -116.49 -0.51
N SER A 11 30.71 -116.11 -0.40
CA SER A 11 31.19 -114.85 0.14
C SER A 11 30.98 -113.74 -0.88
N VAL A 12 30.18 -112.73 -0.55
CA VAL A 12 30.09 -111.48 -1.32
C VAL A 12 30.71 -110.37 -0.49
N ALA A 13 31.81 -109.85 -1.00
CA ALA A 13 32.55 -108.72 -0.47
C ALA A 13 31.68 -107.45 -0.54
N TYR A 14 31.31 -106.89 0.61
CA TYR A 14 30.77 -105.54 0.67
C TYR A 14 31.93 -104.55 0.60
N ARG A 15 32.11 -104.04 -0.61
CA ARG A 15 32.93 -102.88 -0.97
C ARG A 15 32.62 -101.73 0.01
N HIS A 16 33.62 -101.31 0.79
CA HIS A 16 33.56 -100.10 1.59
C HIS A 16 33.21 -98.91 0.67
N LEU A 17 31.97 -98.45 0.74
CA LEU A 17 31.55 -97.21 0.11
C LEU A 17 32.16 -96.06 0.91
N SER A 18 33.16 -95.43 0.30
CA SER A 18 33.74 -94.17 0.71
C SER A 18 32.63 -93.18 1.06
N ARG A 19 32.70 -92.67 2.29
CA ARG A 19 31.88 -91.62 2.87
C ARG A 19 31.77 -90.46 1.86
N ALA A 20 30.60 -90.29 1.26
CA ALA A 20 30.28 -89.09 0.49
C ALA A 20 30.43 -87.89 1.44
N GLY A 21 31.37 -87.00 1.14
CA GLY A 21 31.51 -85.74 1.84
C GLY A 21 30.19 -84.97 1.75
N SER A 22 29.69 -84.52 2.90
CA SER A 22 28.59 -83.56 2.95
C SER A 22 28.91 -82.37 2.05
N PRO A 23 27.96 -81.86 1.25
CA PRO A 23 28.19 -80.61 0.52
C PRO A 23 28.51 -79.53 1.56
N PRO A 24 29.47 -78.61 1.31
CA PRO A 24 29.71 -77.51 2.23
C PRO A 24 28.40 -76.75 2.38
N ALA A 25 27.96 -76.52 3.62
CA ALA A 25 26.86 -75.63 3.93
C ALA A 25 27.26 -74.22 3.47
N ARG A 26 26.96 -73.88 2.21
CA ARG A 26 27.06 -72.51 1.70
C ARG A 26 25.92 -71.74 2.36
N GLY A 27 26.29 -70.92 3.34
CA GLY A 27 25.41 -70.36 4.35
C GLY A 27 24.30 -69.45 3.84
N GLY A 28 23.24 -69.32 4.65
CA GLY A 28 22.09 -68.43 4.45
C GLY A 28 22.40 -66.92 4.45
N MET A 29 23.66 -66.52 4.22
CA MET A 29 24.10 -65.13 4.11
C MET A 29 23.60 -64.46 2.82
N ILE A 30 23.42 -65.21 1.72
CA ILE A 30 23.00 -64.66 0.43
C ILE A 30 21.61 -64.01 0.53
N LEU A 31 20.67 -64.66 1.22
CA LEU A 31 19.32 -64.12 1.40
C LEU A 31 19.34 -62.81 2.22
N LEU A 32 20.17 -62.74 3.27
CA LEU A 32 20.32 -61.53 4.08
C LEU A 32 20.95 -60.39 3.28
N VAL A 33 22.00 -60.68 2.51
CA VAL A 33 22.64 -59.68 1.63
C VAL A 33 21.63 -59.18 0.60
N VAL A 34 20.90 -60.06 -0.08
CA VAL A 34 19.88 -59.67 -1.06
C VAL A 34 18.78 -58.84 -0.40
N LEU A 35 18.30 -59.22 0.78
CA LEU A 35 17.24 -58.49 1.48
C LEU A 35 17.72 -57.10 1.91
N VAL A 36 18.95 -56.96 2.42
CA VAL A 36 19.55 -55.65 2.74
C VAL A 36 19.77 -54.82 1.48
N THR A 37 20.26 -55.42 0.39
CA THR A 37 20.43 -54.70 -0.88
C THR A 37 19.09 -54.23 -1.43
N VAL A 38 18.05 -55.06 -1.41
CA VAL A 38 16.70 -54.69 -1.85
C VAL A 38 16.12 -53.60 -0.94
N ALA A 39 16.30 -53.69 0.37
CA ALA A 39 15.85 -52.66 1.31
C ALA A 39 16.56 -51.31 1.06
N LEU A 40 17.87 -51.31 0.83
CA LEU A 40 18.63 -50.10 0.51
C LEU A 40 18.23 -49.51 -0.85
N LEU A 41 18.03 -50.35 -1.87
CA LEU A 41 17.53 -49.90 -3.18
C LEU A 41 16.11 -49.35 -3.08
N ALA A 42 15.24 -49.99 -2.29
CA ALA A 42 13.86 -49.52 -2.08
C ALA A 42 13.83 -48.18 -1.34
N LEU A 43 14.66 -48.01 -0.30
CA LEU A 43 14.81 -46.73 0.40
C LEU A 43 15.39 -45.64 -0.51
N GLY A 44 16.39 -45.98 -1.34
CA GLY A 44 16.93 -45.07 -2.36
C GLY A 44 15.89 -44.67 -3.40
N ALA A 45 15.06 -45.62 -3.86
CA ALA A 45 13.97 -45.33 -4.78
C ALA A 45 12.87 -44.47 -4.15
N LEU A 46 12.53 -44.72 -2.87
CA LEU A 46 11.55 -43.91 -2.13
C LEU A 46 12.02 -42.47 -1.96
N THR A 47 13.25 -42.28 -1.47
CA THR A 47 13.84 -40.94 -1.26
C THR A 47 13.99 -40.18 -2.57
N PHE A 48 14.37 -40.86 -3.66
CA PHE A 48 14.39 -40.25 -4.99
C PHE A 48 12.98 -39.86 -5.46
N ALA A 49 11.98 -40.71 -5.26
CA ALA A 49 10.60 -40.41 -5.64
C ALA A 49 10.04 -39.21 -4.86
N GLU A 50 10.28 -39.14 -3.54
CA GLU A 50 9.89 -38.00 -2.70
C GLU A 50 10.56 -36.71 -3.17
N LEU A 51 11.86 -36.74 -3.46
CA LEU A 51 12.59 -35.59 -3.99
C LEU A 51 12.02 -35.15 -5.35
N MET A 52 11.75 -36.08 -6.26
CA MET A 52 11.20 -35.74 -7.58
C MET A 52 9.78 -35.18 -7.49
N LEU A 53 8.96 -35.63 -6.53
CA LEU A 53 7.64 -35.05 -6.28
C LEU A 53 7.76 -33.61 -5.75
N ALA A 54 8.67 -33.36 -4.81
CA ALA A 54 8.93 -32.03 -4.28
C ALA A 54 9.46 -31.07 -5.35
N GLU A 55 10.40 -31.51 -6.20
CA GLU A 55 10.94 -30.72 -7.32
C GLU A 55 9.87 -30.40 -8.37
N ARG A 56 9.00 -31.36 -8.66
CA ARG A 56 7.87 -31.15 -9.57
C ARG A 56 6.91 -30.10 -8.98
N GLU A 57 6.52 -30.24 -7.72
CA GLU A 57 5.64 -29.29 -7.05
C GLU A 57 6.26 -27.89 -6.98
N GLY A 58 7.55 -27.80 -6.67
CA GLY A 58 8.31 -26.55 -6.69
C GLY A 58 8.32 -25.89 -8.07
N THR A 59 8.51 -26.68 -9.13
CA THR A 59 8.47 -26.19 -10.52
C THR A 59 7.07 -25.70 -10.91
N GLU A 60 6.01 -26.43 -10.53
CA GLU A 60 4.63 -26.04 -10.77
C GLU A 60 4.27 -24.73 -10.04
N ILE A 61 4.65 -24.59 -8.76
CA ILE A 61 4.44 -23.36 -7.97
C ILE A 61 5.21 -22.18 -8.58
N TYR A 62 6.47 -22.39 -8.97
CA TYR A 62 7.28 -21.34 -9.59
C TYR A 62 6.66 -20.87 -10.92
N GLY A 63 6.20 -21.80 -11.75
CA GLY A 63 5.49 -21.50 -12.99
C GLY A 63 4.22 -20.68 -12.74
N ARG A 64 3.39 -21.10 -11.77
CA ARG A 64 2.17 -20.38 -11.38
C ARG A 64 2.45 -18.99 -10.83
N LEU A 65 3.48 -18.83 -10.00
CA LEU A 65 3.87 -17.52 -9.46
C LEU A 65 4.34 -16.57 -10.58
N SER A 66 5.13 -17.08 -11.53
CA SER A 66 5.57 -16.31 -12.69
C SER A 66 4.38 -15.88 -13.55
N GLN A 67 3.42 -16.78 -13.78
CA GLN A 67 2.20 -16.50 -14.53
C GLN A 67 1.32 -15.47 -13.81
N ALA A 68 1.15 -15.60 -12.49
CA ALA A 68 0.38 -14.65 -11.67
C ALA A 68 1.00 -13.24 -11.71
N ARG A 69 2.33 -13.13 -11.60
CA ARG A 69 3.04 -11.84 -11.75
C ARG A 69 2.86 -11.23 -13.14
N ALA A 70 2.94 -12.05 -14.19
CA ALA A 70 2.71 -11.59 -15.56
C ALA A 70 1.26 -11.13 -15.79
N ALA A 71 0.28 -11.83 -15.20
CA ALA A 71 -1.12 -11.44 -15.23
C ALA A 71 -1.35 -10.12 -14.50
N ALA A 72 -0.78 -9.94 -13.31
CA ALA A 72 -0.83 -8.67 -12.58
C ALA A 72 -0.19 -7.52 -13.37
N ALA A 73 0.97 -7.75 -13.99
CA ALA A 73 1.62 -6.75 -14.84
C ALA A 73 0.77 -6.39 -16.08
N SER A 74 0.06 -7.35 -16.65
CA SER A 74 -0.89 -7.11 -17.75
C SER A 74 -2.03 -6.19 -17.31
N GLY A 75 -2.54 -6.35 -16.09
CA GLY A 75 -3.53 -5.44 -15.50
C GLY A 75 -3.03 -4.00 -15.39
N ALA A 76 -1.75 -3.80 -15.02
CA ALA A 76 -1.15 -2.47 -15.00
C ALA A 76 -1.06 -1.83 -16.39
N GLU A 77 -0.75 -2.61 -17.44
CA GLU A 77 -0.75 -2.10 -18.82
C GLU A 77 -2.17 -1.77 -19.31
N VAL A 78 -3.18 -2.53 -18.91
CA VAL A 78 -4.59 -2.22 -19.21
C VAL A 78 -5.02 -0.92 -18.54
N ALA A 79 -4.65 -0.70 -17.27
CA ALA A 79 -4.88 0.56 -16.57
C ALA A 79 -4.22 1.74 -17.29
N ARG A 80 -2.96 1.59 -17.74
CA ARG A 80 -2.26 2.60 -18.53
C ARG A 80 -2.95 2.90 -19.85
N LEU A 81 -3.44 1.87 -20.55
CA LEU A 81 -4.18 2.04 -21.78
C LEU A 81 -5.42 2.90 -21.55
N LEU A 82 -6.23 2.59 -20.53
CA LEU A 82 -7.44 3.37 -20.21
C LEU A 82 -7.09 4.84 -19.94
N ILE A 83 -6.08 5.11 -19.11
CA ILE A 83 -5.65 6.48 -18.77
C ILE A 83 -5.01 7.22 -19.96
N SER A 84 -4.47 6.49 -20.94
CA SER A 84 -3.91 7.09 -22.15
C SER A 84 -4.96 7.54 -23.18
N LEU A 85 -6.22 7.13 -23.02
CA LEU A 85 -7.32 7.54 -23.89
C LEU A 85 -7.70 9.01 -23.65
N ASP A 86 -8.35 9.61 -24.64
CA ASP A 86 -8.92 10.96 -24.48
C ASP A 86 -9.98 10.98 -23.36
N PRO A 87 -10.16 12.09 -22.61
CA PRO A 87 -11.09 12.14 -21.49
C PRO A 87 -12.51 11.69 -21.81
N ASP A 88 -13.05 12.07 -22.97
CA ASP A 88 -14.38 11.65 -23.42
C ASP A 88 -14.45 10.13 -23.60
N GLN A 89 -13.40 9.52 -24.16
CA GLN A 89 -13.32 8.08 -24.33
C GLN A 89 -13.19 7.36 -22.99
N GLN A 90 -12.46 7.93 -22.02
CA GLN A 90 -12.41 7.36 -20.67
C GLN A 90 -13.81 7.30 -20.07
N ILE A 91 -14.59 8.39 -20.17
CA ILE A 91 -15.96 8.46 -19.67
C ILE A 91 -16.86 7.45 -20.40
N GLU A 92 -16.78 7.37 -21.73
CA GLU A 92 -17.52 6.39 -22.52
C GLU A 92 -17.20 4.93 -22.13
N ASN A 93 -15.97 4.67 -21.69
CA ASN A 93 -15.53 3.36 -21.21
C ASN A 93 -15.85 3.10 -19.73
N GLY A 94 -16.62 3.98 -19.07
CA GLY A 94 -17.04 3.82 -17.67
C GLY A 94 -16.15 4.52 -16.64
N GLY A 95 -15.18 5.32 -17.08
CA GLY A 95 -14.27 6.06 -16.23
C GLY A 95 -13.20 5.18 -15.56
N TRP A 96 -12.29 5.81 -14.83
CA TRP A 96 -11.17 5.14 -14.15
C TRP A 96 -11.42 4.88 -12.66
N TYR A 97 -12.37 5.59 -12.04
CA TYR A 97 -12.58 5.58 -10.59
C TYR A 97 -13.22 4.28 -10.08
N ASP A 98 -14.42 3.93 -10.53
CA ASP A 98 -15.03 2.63 -10.18
C ASP A 98 -15.60 1.99 -11.45
N ASN A 99 -14.82 1.08 -12.02
CA ASN A 99 -15.11 0.44 -13.29
C ASN A 99 -14.82 -1.07 -13.23
N PRO A 100 -15.74 -1.85 -12.63
CA PRO A 100 -15.61 -3.30 -12.57
C PRO A 100 -15.45 -3.99 -13.93
N THR A 101 -15.95 -3.38 -15.01
CA THR A 101 -15.81 -3.93 -16.37
C THR A 101 -14.34 -4.01 -16.81
N TRP A 102 -13.54 -3.00 -16.45
CA TRP A 102 -12.12 -2.92 -16.80
C TRP A 102 -11.20 -3.45 -15.70
N PHE A 103 -11.69 -3.59 -14.47
CA PHE A 103 -10.84 -3.81 -13.30
C PHE A 103 -11.27 -4.95 -12.37
N ALA A 104 -12.39 -5.64 -12.60
CA ALA A 104 -12.85 -6.75 -11.75
C ALA A 104 -12.77 -8.09 -12.50
N GLY A 105 -11.79 -8.93 -12.13
CA GLY A 105 -11.71 -10.30 -12.63
C GLY A 105 -11.56 -10.38 -14.15
N VAL A 106 -10.75 -9.51 -14.73
CA VAL A 106 -10.55 -9.43 -16.18
C VAL A 106 -9.64 -10.57 -16.64
N PRO A 107 -10.05 -11.39 -17.62
CA PRO A 107 -9.26 -12.53 -18.07
C PRO A 107 -7.99 -12.07 -18.80
N VAL A 108 -6.84 -12.60 -18.39
CA VAL A 108 -5.55 -12.45 -19.09
C VAL A 108 -5.24 -13.69 -19.91
N LEU A 109 -5.47 -14.87 -19.34
CA LEU A 109 -5.27 -16.15 -19.99
C LEU A 109 -6.45 -17.06 -19.66
N GLU A 110 -7.13 -17.55 -20.69
CA GLU A 110 -8.20 -18.53 -20.55
C GLU A 110 -7.71 -19.91 -21.00
N GLU A 111 -7.68 -20.86 -20.05
CA GLU A 111 -7.25 -22.23 -20.28
C GLU A 111 -8.42 -23.20 -20.12
N THR A 112 -8.25 -24.42 -20.66
CA THR A 112 -9.30 -25.46 -20.54
C THR A 112 -9.47 -25.92 -19.09
N ASP A 113 -8.39 -25.96 -18.30
CA ASP A 113 -8.45 -26.17 -16.86
C ASP A 113 -8.60 -24.82 -16.17
N PRO A 114 -9.73 -24.54 -15.49
CA PRO A 114 -9.96 -23.27 -14.80
C PRO A 114 -8.88 -22.92 -13.77
N ARG A 115 -8.13 -23.91 -13.26
CA ARG A 115 -7.04 -23.69 -12.30
C ARG A 115 -5.79 -23.08 -12.94
N ASN A 116 -5.69 -23.11 -14.26
CA ASN A 116 -4.59 -22.54 -15.03
C ASN A 116 -4.98 -21.20 -15.70
N THR A 117 -6.24 -20.82 -15.59
CA THR A 117 -6.74 -19.52 -16.04
C THR A 117 -6.24 -18.42 -15.10
N ALA A 118 -5.87 -17.27 -15.68
CA ALA A 118 -5.39 -16.12 -14.93
C ALA A 118 -6.30 -14.92 -15.19
N TYR A 119 -6.68 -14.25 -14.10
CA TYR A 119 -7.43 -13.01 -14.10
C TYR A 119 -6.61 -11.94 -13.36
N PHE A 120 -6.85 -10.67 -13.68
CA PHE A 120 -6.40 -9.57 -12.83
C PHE A 120 -7.60 -8.78 -12.29
N SER A 121 -7.36 -8.13 -11.16
CA SER A 121 -8.24 -7.08 -10.65
C SER A 121 -7.39 -5.90 -10.20
N VAL A 122 -7.92 -4.69 -10.32
CA VAL A 122 -7.34 -3.49 -9.70
C VAL A 122 -8.30 -3.05 -8.60
N LEU A 123 -7.78 -3.00 -7.38
CA LEU A 123 -8.55 -2.73 -6.17
C LEU A 123 -8.11 -1.39 -5.61
N ALA A 124 -9.09 -0.62 -5.16
CA ALA A 124 -8.88 0.60 -4.39
C ALA A 124 -9.89 0.65 -3.23
N PRO A 125 -9.58 1.34 -2.13
CA PRO A 125 -10.58 1.65 -1.12
C PRO A 125 -11.73 2.44 -1.77
N ALA A 126 -12.96 2.05 -1.46
CA ALA A 126 -14.10 2.89 -1.79
C ALA A 126 -14.08 4.13 -0.89
N ASP A 127 -14.29 5.28 -1.50
CA ASP A 127 -14.50 6.56 -0.83
C ASP A 127 -15.93 6.99 -1.18
N ASP A 128 -16.87 6.64 -0.29
CA ASP A 128 -18.28 7.03 -0.35
C ASP A 128 -18.58 8.23 0.55
N GLY A 129 -17.53 8.97 0.96
CA GLY A 129 -17.63 10.13 1.83
C GLY A 129 -17.94 9.73 3.26
N TYR A 130 -16.92 9.64 4.10
CA TYR A 130 -16.98 9.53 5.57
C TYR A 130 -17.90 8.42 6.14
N ALA A 131 -18.48 7.55 5.30
CA ALA A 131 -19.43 6.55 5.72
C ALA A 131 -18.68 5.31 6.23
N THR A 132 -19.01 4.92 7.45
CA THR A 132 -18.49 3.70 8.07
C THR A 132 -18.87 2.49 7.22
N GLY A 133 -17.88 1.84 6.59
CA GLY A 133 -18.04 0.53 5.93
C GLY A 133 -17.92 0.49 4.42
N SER A 134 -17.36 1.51 3.77
CA SER A 134 -17.06 1.41 2.34
C SER A 134 -16.00 0.36 2.07
N GLY A 135 -16.38 -0.68 1.32
CA GLY A 135 -15.50 -1.81 0.99
C GLY A 135 -14.44 -1.46 -0.05
N VAL A 136 -14.09 -2.44 -0.88
CA VAL A 136 -13.21 -2.23 -2.03
C VAL A 136 -14.05 -1.84 -3.25
N ARG A 137 -13.52 -0.91 -4.06
CA ARG A 137 -13.98 -0.63 -5.42
C ARG A 137 -12.97 -1.15 -6.45
N TYR A 138 -13.40 -1.25 -7.70
CA TYR A 138 -12.55 -1.76 -8.78
C TYR A 138 -12.13 -0.62 -9.70
N GLY A 139 -10.99 0.00 -9.42
CA GLY A 139 -10.48 1.12 -10.22
C GLY A 139 -9.25 1.77 -9.63
N LEU A 140 -8.92 2.97 -10.11
CA LEU A 140 -7.67 3.66 -9.84
C LEU A 140 -7.81 4.73 -8.76
N GLU A 141 -6.71 5.04 -8.09
CA GLU A 141 -6.57 6.15 -7.14
C GLU A 141 -5.63 7.21 -7.69
N ASN A 142 -5.87 8.46 -7.30
CA ASN A 142 -4.99 9.56 -7.64
C ASN A 142 -3.96 9.76 -6.53
N GLU A 143 -2.72 9.31 -6.77
CA GLU A 143 -1.60 9.51 -5.83
C GLU A 143 -1.26 10.99 -5.62
N SER A 144 -1.53 11.88 -6.60
CA SER A 144 -1.36 13.33 -6.40
C SER A 144 -2.36 13.94 -5.41
N GLY A 145 -3.44 13.22 -5.07
CA GLY A 145 -4.35 13.62 -3.99
C GLY A 145 -3.83 13.32 -2.59
N LYS A 146 -2.69 12.61 -2.47
CA LYS A 146 -2.04 12.27 -1.21
C LYS A 146 -0.86 13.20 -0.93
N LEU A 147 -0.49 13.33 0.34
CA LEU A 147 0.67 14.12 0.75
C LEU A 147 1.97 13.41 0.32
N ASN A 148 2.71 14.04 -0.58
CA ASN A 148 4.00 13.51 -1.05
C ASN A 148 5.13 13.86 -0.06
N LEU A 149 5.63 12.85 0.65
CA LEU A 149 6.68 13.00 1.65
C LEU A 149 7.97 13.59 1.08
N ASN A 150 8.35 13.18 -0.13
CA ASN A 150 9.57 13.65 -0.80
C ASN A 150 9.47 15.09 -1.31
N SER A 151 8.29 15.72 -1.19
CA SER A 151 8.07 17.12 -1.54
C SER A 151 7.95 18.05 -0.33
N LEU A 152 7.96 17.53 0.90
CA LEU A 152 7.74 18.32 2.11
C LEU A 152 8.79 19.42 2.31
N LEU A 153 10.06 19.14 1.97
CA LEU A 153 11.14 20.13 2.05
C LEU A 153 10.94 21.31 1.09
N LEU A 154 10.16 21.13 0.01
CA LEU A 154 9.81 22.23 -0.87
C LEU A 154 8.81 23.17 -0.17
N ALA A 155 7.90 22.66 0.65
CA ALA A 155 6.95 23.48 1.38
C ALA A 155 7.64 24.45 2.35
N ASP A 156 8.73 24.01 3.00
CA ASP A 156 9.56 24.86 3.87
C ASP A 156 10.20 26.06 3.14
N GLN A 157 10.39 25.96 1.82
CA GLN A 157 10.93 27.07 1.02
C GLN A 157 9.91 28.18 0.77
N TYR A 158 8.61 27.86 0.84
CA TYR A 158 7.52 28.80 0.60
C TYR A 158 6.93 29.36 1.90
N VAL A 159 6.84 28.51 2.94
CA VAL A 159 6.29 28.85 4.25
C VAL A 159 7.23 28.32 5.32
N GLU A 160 7.56 29.15 6.31
CA GLU A 160 8.38 28.73 7.45
C GLU A 160 7.72 27.54 8.18
N ASN A 161 8.45 26.42 8.28
CA ASN A 161 7.95 25.14 8.79
C ASN A 161 6.73 24.58 8.02
N GLY A 162 6.58 24.90 6.74
CA GLY A 162 5.47 24.44 5.90
C GLY A 162 5.36 22.91 5.81
N GLY A 163 6.48 22.20 5.75
CA GLY A 163 6.48 20.72 5.74
C GLY A 163 5.93 20.14 7.05
N ARG A 164 6.32 20.72 8.20
CA ARG A 164 5.75 20.36 9.50
C ARG A 164 4.25 20.63 9.53
N GLN A 165 3.80 21.79 9.08
CA GLN A 165 2.36 22.13 9.06
C GLN A 165 1.53 21.14 8.23
N LEU A 166 2.05 20.71 7.07
CA LEU A 166 1.42 19.67 6.24
C LEU A 166 1.31 18.33 6.98
N LEU A 167 2.38 17.89 7.64
CA LEU A 167 2.36 16.66 8.44
C LEU A 167 1.40 16.74 9.63
N MET A 168 1.29 17.90 10.27
CA MET A 168 0.36 18.13 11.39
C MET A 168 -1.12 17.99 11.01
N GLY A 169 -1.44 17.99 9.71
CA GLY A 169 -2.78 17.64 9.22
C GLY A 169 -3.12 16.14 9.36
N LEU A 170 -2.13 15.27 9.61
CA LEU A 170 -2.35 13.83 9.77
C LEU A 170 -2.92 13.50 11.16
N PRO A 171 -3.83 12.50 11.25
CA PRO A 171 -4.47 12.14 12.51
C PRO A 171 -3.44 11.62 13.52
N GLY A 172 -3.40 12.25 14.70
CA GLY A 172 -2.49 11.86 15.78
C GLY A 172 -1.03 12.25 15.56
N MET A 173 -0.73 13.12 14.59
CA MET A 173 0.60 13.70 14.43
C MET A 173 0.94 14.65 15.59
N THR A 174 2.19 14.63 16.03
CA THR A 174 2.74 15.54 17.03
C THR A 174 3.95 16.27 16.44
N GLU A 175 4.27 17.46 16.97
CA GLU A 175 5.36 18.29 16.45
C GLU A 175 6.72 17.57 16.47
N ASP A 176 6.99 16.77 17.51
CA ASP A 176 8.22 15.99 17.62
C ASP A 176 8.33 14.87 16.59
N VAL A 177 7.20 14.25 16.22
CA VAL A 177 7.19 13.23 15.16
C VAL A 177 7.29 13.90 13.78
N ALA A 178 6.58 15.02 13.58
CA ALA A 178 6.65 15.76 12.33
C ALA A 178 8.07 16.29 12.05
N ASP A 179 8.73 16.90 13.05
CA ASP A 179 10.10 17.36 12.92
C ASP A 179 11.08 16.19 12.72
N ALA A 180 10.89 15.05 13.41
CA ALA A 180 11.72 13.87 13.19
C ALA A 180 11.56 13.27 11.78
N ILE A 181 10.37 13.35 11.18
CA ILE A 181 10.16 12.95 9.77
C ILE A 181 10.89 13.91 8.83
N MET A 182 10.89 15.21 9.13
CA MET A 182 11.56 16.20 8.30
C MET A 182 13.09 16.04 8.35
N ASP A 183 13.68 15.89 9.55
CA ASP A 183 15.11 15.60 9.77
C ASP A 183 15.53 14.26 9.11
N TRP A 184 14.62 13.28 9.05
CA TRP A 184 14.93 12.02 8.37
C TRP A 184 15.15 12.18 6.85
N ILE A 185 14.55 13.22 6.25
CA ILE A 185 14.48 13.43 4.79
C ILE A 185 15.45 14.51 4.32
N ASP A 186 15.69 15.57 5.12
CA ASP A 186 16.64 16.63 4.74
C ASP A 186 18.10 16.16 4.78
N ALA A 187 18.99 16.93 4.17
CA ALA A 187 20.33 16.46 3.82
C ALA A 187 21.39 16.82 4.86
N ASP A 188 21.04 17.64 5.85
CA ASP A 188 21.96 18.06 6.88
C ASP A 188 21.90 17.12 8.10
N ASP A 189 22.56 17.49 9.20
CA ASP A 189 22.60 16.72 10.44
C ASP A 189 22.16 17.61 11.62
N GLU A 190 21.51 18.75 11.33
CA GLU A 190 21.20 19.78 12.31
C GLU A 190 19.75 19.61 12.77
N PRO A 191 19.50 19.08 13.98
CA PRO A 191 18.14 18.70 14.37
C PRO A 191 17.22 19.91 14.46
N ARG A 192 16.00 19.77 13.92
CA ARG A 192 14.91 20.73 14.14
C ARG A 192 14.53 20.83 15.61
N GLU A 193 13.70 21.83 15.94
CA GLU A 193 13.31 22.17 17.31
C GLU A 193 12.93 20.95 18.17
N PHE A 194 12.13 20.03 17.62
CA PHE A 194 11.73 18.79 18.28
C PHE A 194 12.21 17.52 17.56
N GLY A 195 13.09 17.70 16.57
CA GLY A 195 13.52 16.66 15.66
C GLY A 195 14.50 15.64 16.24
N ALA A 196 15.07 14.84 15.34
CA ALA A 196 16.01 13.79 15.67
C ALA A 196 16.91 13.48 14.48
N GLU A 197 18.21 13.54 14.74
CA GLU A 197 19.27 13.35 13.74
C GLU A 197 20.20 12.20 14.10
N VAL A 198 21.36 12.15 13.44
CA VAL A 198 22.43 11.16 13.67
C VAL A 198 22.76 10.91 15.14
N ASP A 199 22.79 11.95 15.99
CA ASP A 199 23.07 11.81 17.42
C ASP A 199 22.02 10.96 18.15
N TYR A 200 20.75 11.08 17.76
CA TYR A 200 19.67 10.27 18.30
C TYR A 200 19.76 8.83 17.78
N TYR A 201 19.79 8.64 16.46
CA TYR A 201 19.70 7.30 15.85
C TYR A 201 20.93 6.42 16.14
N SER A 202 22.11 7.03 16.25
CA SER A 202 23.35 6.32 16.61
C SER A 202 23.37 5.85 18.08
N SER A 203 22.53 6.45 18.94
CA SER A 203 22.40 6.05 20.35
C SER A 203 21.49 4.83 20.56
N LEU A 204 20.72 4.44 19.55
CA LEU A 204 19.78 3.31 19.60
C LEU A 204 20.51 1.95 19.58
N SER A 205 19.77 0.88 19.90
CA SER A 205 20.28 -0.49 19.86
C SER A 205 19.30 -1.39 19.09
N PRO A 206 19.63 -1.82 17.86
CA PRO A 206 20.85 -1.53 17.12
C PRO A 206 20.94 -0.06 16.68
N ALA A 207 22.16 0.47 16.61
CA ALA A 207 22.42 1.81 16.10
C ALA A 207 22.29 1.82 14.57
N TYR A 208 21.74 2.91 14.03
CA TYR A 208 21.66 3.18 12.59
C TYR A 208 21.78 4.68 12.32
N ALA A 209 21.90 5.05 11.05
CA ALA A 209 21.96 6.44 10.62
C ALA A 209 20.60 6.88 10.06
N PRO A 210 20.24 8.17 10.16
CA PRO A 210 19.14 8.73 9.40
C PRO A 210 19.41 8.62 7.89
N LYS A 211 18.35 8.70 7.09
CA LYS A 211 18.45 8.50 5.64
C LYS A 211 19.12 9.69 4.94
N ASN A 212 18.85 10.88 5.44
CA ASN A 212 19.27 12.18 4.92
C ASN A 212 19.03 12.32 3.41
N GLY A 213 17.82 11.95 3.00
CA GLY A 213 17.44 11.91 1.60
C GLY A 213 16.04 11.36 1.36
N PRO A 214 15.62 11.29 0.08
CA PRO A 214 14.28 10.88 -0.28
C PRO A 214 13.98 9.43 0.15
N LEU A 215 12.76 9.23 0.65
CA LEU A 215 12.23 7.92 0.97
C LEU A 215 12.00 7.10 -0.31
N GLU A 216 12.24 5.79 -0.23
CA GLU A 216 11.99 4.82 -1.31
C GLU A 216 10.70 4.02 -1.06
N THR A 217 10.30 3.88 0.21
CA THR A 217 9.04 3.25 0.65
C THR A 217 8.43 4.05 1.80
N VAL A 218 7.09 4.01 1.93
CA VAL A 218 6.39 4.65 3.05
C VAL A 218 6.74 3.94 4.37
N GLU A 219 7.00 2.63 4.32
CA GLU A 219 7.40 1.82 5.46
C GLU A 219 8.71 2.25 6.13
N GLU A 220 9.58 2.99 5.44
CA GLU A 220 10.80 3.57 6.03
C GLU A 220 10.48 4.53 7.18
N LEU A 221 9.28 5.11 7.23
CA LEU A 221 8.84 5.93 8.36
C LEU A 221 8.87 5.16 9.68
N LEU A 222 8.80 3.82 9.69
CA LEU A 222 8.94 3.01 10.91
C LEU A 222 10.34 3.09 11.57
N LEU A 223 11.33 3.62 10.86
CA LEU A 223 12.66 3.90 11.40
C LEU A 223 12.75 5.29 12.04
N VAL A 224 11.78 6.16 11.78
CA VAL A 224 11.75 7.52 12.31
C VAL A 224 11.30 7.51 13.76
N ARG A 225 11.93 8.36 14.57
CA ARG A 225 11.56 8.54 15.98
C ARG A 225 10.06 8.83 16.13
N GLY A 226 9.40 8.06 17.00
CA GLY A 226 8.01 8.30 17.41
C GLY A 226 6.95 7.81 16.43
N VAL A 227 7.34 7.38 15.22
CA VAL A 227 6.43 6.68 14.31
C VAL A 227 6.20 5.25 14.81
N THR A 228 4.94 4.81 14.81
CA THR A 228 4.56 3.46 15.22
C THR A 228 3.78 2.75 14.11
N PRO A 229 3.78 1.40 14.06
CA PRO A 229 2.95 0.66 13.11
C PRO A 229 1.46 1.01 13.20
N ASP A 230 0.97 1.32 14.41
CA ASP A 230 -0.42 1.68 14.65
C ASP A 230 -0.77 3.04 14.04
N LEU A 231 0.13 4.03 14.10
CA LEU A 231 -0.05 5.31 13.41
C LEU A 231 0.07 5.17 11.89
N LEU A 232 1.06 4.40 11.43
CA LEU A 232 1.35 4.29 10.00
C LEU A 232 0.32 3.45 9.23
N PHE A 233 -0.07 2.30 9.76
CA PHE A 233 -1.00 1.37 9.08
C PHE A 233 -2.41 1.38 9.65
N GLY A 234 -2.62 2.00 10.82
CA GLY A 234 -3.93 2.05 11.42
C GLY A 234 -4.42 0.70 11.94
N ALA A 235 -5.75 0.58 12.02
CA ALA A 235 -6.45 -0.61 12.46
C ALA A 235 -6.61 -1.65 11.34
N ASP A 236 -6.65 -1.21 10.07
CA ASP A 236 -6.74 -2.07 8.89
C ASP A 236 -5.35 -2.69 8.58
N ARG A 237 -5.07 -3.84 9.21
CA ARG A 237 -3.75 -4.48 9.15
C ARG A 237 -3.51 -5.15 7.82
N ASN A 238 -4.57 -5.61 7.16
CA ASN A 238 -4.50 -6.29 5.87
C ASN A 238 -4.61 -5.31 4.68
N ARG A 239 -4.83 -4.02 4.96
CA ARG A 239 -4.87 -2.89 4.01
C ARG A 239 -5.96 -3.07 2.94
N ASN A 240 -7.10 -3.64 3.32
CA ASN A 240 -8.22 -3.87 2.40
C ASN A 240 -9.25 -2.72 2.38
N GLY A 241 -8.99 -1.64 3.12
CA GLY A 241 -9.85 -0.47 3.26
C GLY A 241 -10.93 -0.59 4.35
N LEU A 242 -11.03 -1.75 5.02
CA LEU A 242 -12.01 -2.06 6.05
C LEU A 242 -11.31 -2.48 7.35
N VAL A 243 -11.90 -2.12 8.49
CA VAL A 243 -11.50 -2.68 9.78
C VAL A 243 -12.35 -3.92 10.03
N ASP A 244 -11.73 -5.10 9.92
CA ASP A 244 -12.40 -6.39 10.08
C ASP A 244 -12.79 -6.65 11.55
N PRO A 245 -13.80 -7.50 11.84
CA PRO A 245 -14.18 -7.83 13.23
C PRO A 245 -13.07 -8.44 14.09
N GLY A 246 -11.98 -8.92 13.47
CA GLY A 246 -10.78 -9.41 14.16
C GLY A 246 -9.68 -8.36 14.33
N GLU A 247 -9.86 -7.17 13.77
CA GLU A 247 -8.95 -6.04 13.86
C GLU A 247 -9.44 -5.10 14.97
N THR A 248 -8.53 -4.69 15.84
CA THR A 248 -8.84 -3.78 16.94
C THR A 248 -8.28 -2.42 16.64
N VAL A 249 -9.09 -1.38 16.76
CA VAL A 249 -8.62 0.00 16.70
C VAL A 249 -7.67 0.25 17.88
N PRO A 250 -6.41 0.65 17.65
CA PRO A 250 -5.48 0.99 18.71
C PRO A 250 -6.04 2.08 19.64
N ASP A 251 -5.75 2.00 20.94
CA ASP A 251 -6.18 3.00 21.92
C ASP A 251 -5.66 4.41 21.57
N THR A 252 -4.47 4.48 20.97
CA THR A 252 -3.84 5.73 20.50
C THR A 252 -4.69 6.43 19.44
N LEU A 253 -5.29 5.67 18.52
CA LEU A 253 -6.19 6.21 17.49
C LEU A 253 -7.60 6.46 18.03
N SER A 254 -8.10 5.58 18.89
CA SER A 254 -9.40 5.75 19.54
C SER A 254 -9.46 7.03 20.39
N ALA A 255 -8.33 7.42 20.99
CA ALA A 255 -8.20 8.65 21.77
C ALA A 255 -8.30 9.94 20.95
N LEU A 256 -8.14 9.87 19.62
CA LEU A 256 -8.28 11.03 18.73
C LEU A 256 -9.73 11.51 18.63
N GLY A 257 -10.70 10.73 19.12
CA GLY A 257 -12.12 11.11 19.14
C GLY A 257 -12.71 11.29 17.74
N VAL A 258 -12.05 10.73 16.73
CA VAL A 258 -12.47 10.86 15.33
C VAL A 258 -13.65 9.91 15.10
N ASN A 259 -14.82 10.48 14.82
CA ASN A 259 -16.03 9.74 14.51
C ASN A 259 -16.02 9.15 13.07
N ASP A 260 -14.91 9.31 12.36
CA ASP A 260 -14.73 8.84 11.00
C ASP A 260 -13.95 7.53 10.97
N ALA A 261 -14.53 6.52 10.32
CA ALA A 261 -13.93 5.22 10.16
C ALA A 261 -12.69 5.25 9.26
N THR A 262 -12.58 6.22 8.34
CA THR A 262 -11.44 6.33 7.43
C THR A 262 -10.16 6.77 8.15
N ALA A 263 -10.28 7.54 9.23
CA ALA A 263 -9.15 7.96 10.06
C ALA A 263 -8.40 6.78 10.70
N TYR A 264 -9.04 5.61 10.81
CA TYR A 264 -8.42 4.39 11.31
C TYR A 264 -7.63 3.60 10.25
N ARG A 265 -7.52 4.09 9.00
CA ARG A 265 -6.69 3.48 7.94
C ARG A 265 -5.18 3.78 8.10
N GLY A 266 -4.81 4.65 9.04
CA GLY A 266 -3.43 5.05 9.30
C GLY A 266 -2.87 6.01 8.26
N TRP A 267 -1.68 6.55 8.53
CA TRP A 267 -1.04 7.55 7.67
C TRP A 267 -0.75 7.07 6.25
N ALA A 268 -0.51 5.77 6.05
CA ALA A 268 -0.23 5.21 4.72
C ALA A 268 -1.36 5.43 3.71
N ALA A 269 -2.60 5.65 4.17
CA ALA A 269 -3.72 6.00 3.30
C ALA A 269 -3.63 7.44 2.74
N TYR A 270 -2.95 8.34 3.46
CA TYR A 270 -2.84 9.77 3.15
C TYR A 270 -1.48 10.16 2.56
N LEU A 271 -0.51 9.25 2.56
CA LEU A 271 0.86 9.51 2.16
C LEU A 271 1.20 8.87 0.81
N THR A 272 2.06 9.54 0.07
CA THR A 272 2.68 8.99 -1.14
C THR A 272 4.16 9.37 -1.22
N LEU A 273 4.89 8.69 -2.09
CA LEU A 273 6.25 9.07 -2.50
C LEU A 273 6.30 9.59 -3.93
N PHE A 274 5.21 9.40 -4.67
CA PHE A 274 5.13 9.69 -6.10
C PHE A 274 3.86 10.49 -6.36
N SER A 275 4.04 11.78 -6.61
CA SER A 275 2.98 12.63 -7.15
C SER A 275 3.51 13.39 -8.35
N MET A 276 2.60 13.74 -9.25
CA MET A 276 2.92 14.62 -10.36
C MET A 276 1.71 15.53 -10.56
N GLU A 277 1.92 16.82 -10.30
CA GLU A 277 0.97 17.85 -10.67
C GLU A 277 1.63 18.82 -11.63
N LEU A 278 1.02 18.98 -12.80
CA LEU A 278 1.39 20.07 -13.69
C LEU A 278 0.65 21.33 -13.26
N ASN A 279 1.32 22.48 -13.40
CA ASN A 279 0.68 23.78 -13.18
C ASN A 279 -0.17 24.22 -14.40
N VAL A 280 -0.89 23.27 -14.99
CA VAL A 280 -1.82 23.49 -16.11
C VAL A 280 -3.11 22.72 -15.85
N ARG A 281 -4.19 23.19 -16.43
CA ARG A 281 -5.48 22.51 -16.53
C ARG A 281 -5.37 21.30 -17.47
N PRO A 282 -6.34 20.36 -17.47
CA PRO A 282 -6.34 19.21 -18.37
C PRO A 282 -6.27 19.56 -19.87
N ASP A 283 -6.72 20.77 -20.26
CA ASP A 283 -6.65 21.28 -21.63
C ASP A 283 -5.30 21.95 -21.97
N GLY A 284 -4.35 21.99 -21.03
CA GLY A 284 -3.04 22.60 -21.17
C GLY A 284 -3.00 24.12 -20.91
N SER A 285 -4.13 24.76 -20.61
CA SER A 285 -4.16 26.16 -20.19
C SER A 285 -3.59 26.32 -18.77
N PRO A 286 -3.05 27.49 -18.38
CA PRO A 286 -2.55 27.69 -17.02
C PRO A 286 -3.67 27.54 -15.97
N LYS A 287 -3.34 26.99 -14.79
CA LYS A 287 -4.25 27.02 -13.62
C LYS A 287 -4.48 28.47 -13.16
N ILE A 288 -5.61 28.74 -12.51
CA ILE A 288 -5.93 30.04 -11.93
C ILE A 288 -4.93 30.34 -10.80
N ASP A 289 -4.24 31.47 -10.87
CA ASP A 289 -3.40 31.94 -9.78
C ASP A 289 -4.27 32.62 -8.71
N ILE A 290 -4.54 31.89 -7.63
CA ILE A 290 -5.33 32.39 -6.50
C ILE A 290 -4.65 33.54 -5.73
N ASN A 291 -3.34 33.76 -5.95
CA ASN A 291 -2.56 34.83 -5.34
C ASN A 291 -2.30 36.01 -6.29
N GLN A 292 -2.97 36.08 -7.45
CA GLN A 292 -2.84 37.22 -8.35
C GLN A 292 -3.27 38.54 -7.72
N ASP A 293 -2.78 39.66 -8.28
CA ASP A 293 -3.00 41.01 -7.77
C ASP A 293 -4.39 41.57 -8.12
N ASP A 294 -4.93 41.21 -9.28
CA ASP A 294 -6.23 41.68 -9.77
C ASP A 294 -7.36 40.82 -9.20
N LEU A 295 -8.00 41.31 -8.15
CA LEU A 295 -9.09 40.60 -7.45
C LEU A 295 -10.39 40.55 -8.27
N GLU A 296 -10.62 41.50 -9.18
CA GLU A 296 -11.80 41.49 -10.05
C GLU A 296 -11.64 40.44 -11.15
N ALA A 297 -10.44 40.36 -11.75
CA ALA A 297 -10.09 39.29 -12.68
C ALA A 297 -10.14 37.91 -12.00
N LEU A 298 -9.54 37.78 -10.80
CA LEU A 298 -9.58 36.55 -10.02
C LEU A 298 -11.00 36.09 -9.72
N TYR A 299 -11.89 37.01 -9.32
CA TYR A 299 -13.29 36.68 -9.07
C TYR A 299 -13.96 36.12 -10.33
N GLY A 300 -13.78 36.78 -11.49
CA GLY A 300 -14.38 36.34 -12.74
C GLY A 300 -13.89 34.97 -13.22
N GLU A 301 -12.59 34.70 -13.05
CA GLU A 301 -12.00 33.40 -13.38
C GLU A 301 -12.54 32.28 -12.47
N LEU A 302 -12.63 32.53 -11.16
CA LEU A 302 -13.15 31.56 -10.19
C LEU A 302 -14.66 31.35 -10.33
N GLU A 303 -15.44 32.40 -10.60
CA GLU A 303 -16.88 32.31 -10.77
C GLU A 303 -17.25 31.43 -11.96
N ALA A 304 -16.48 31.51 -13.06
CA ALA A 304 -16.70 30.71 -14.25
C ALA A 304 -16.50 29.20 -14.02
N ASP A 305 -15.50 28.84 -13.21
CA ASP A 305 -15.10 27.44 -13.01
C ASP A 305 -15.74 26.80 -11.75
N PHE A 306 -15.87 27.55 -10.66
CA PHE A 306 -16.27 27.05 -9.33
C PHE A 306 -17.55 27.71 -8.78
N GLY A 307 -18.10 28.70 -9.48
CA GLY A 307 -19.29 29.43 -9.05
C GLY A 307 -19.01 30.59 -8.10
N PRO A 308 -20.04 31.42 -7.84
CA PRO A 308 -19.88 32.70 -7.14
C PRO A 308 -19.53 32.56 -5.65
N GLU A 309 -19.94 31.47 -5.01
CA GLU A 309 -19.66 31.23 -3.58
C GLU A 309 -18.16 31.02 -3.35
N ALA A 310 -17.52 30.16 -4.15
CA ALA A 310 -16.09 29.91 -4.11
C ALA A 310 -15.27 31.16 -4.46
N ALA A 311 -15.66 31.86 -5.53
CA ALA A 311 -15.02 33.11 -5.94
C ALA A 311 -15.08 34.17 -4.83
N THR A 312 -16.24 34.33 -4.19
CA THR A 312 -16.44 35.28 -3.10
C THR A 312 -15.58 34.94 -1.89
N PHE A 313 -15.54 33.67 -1.49
CA PHE A 313 -14.75 33.23 -0.34
C PHE A 313 -13.25 33.48 -0.55
N ILE A 314 -12.71 33.06 -1.70
CA ILE A 314 -11.28 33.19 -2.01
C ILE A 314 -10.87 34.66 -2.07
N VAL A 315 -11.64 35.52 -2.75
CA VAL A 315 -11.37 36.96 -2.80
C VAL A 315 -11.53 37.59 -1.41
N GLY A 316 -12.55 37.19 -0.66
CA GLY A 316 -12.75 37.64 0.72
C GLY A 316 -11.55 37.33 1.61
N TYR A 317 -11.00 36.11 1.49
CA TYR A 317 -9.80 35.68 2.20
C TYR A 317 -8.61 36.55 1.77
N ARG A 318 -8.40 36.74 0.47
CA ARG A 318 -7.31 37.59 -0.04
C ARG A 318 -7.38 39.02 0.52
N GLN A 319 -8.57 39.57 0.71
CA GLN A 319 -8.77 40.92 1.25
C GLN A 319 -8.62 41.03 2.77
N ASN A 320 -9.02 40.01 3.54
CA ASN A 320 -9.18 40.12 4.99
C ASN A 320 -8.32 39.14 5.81
N GLY A 321 -7.85 38.06 5.20
CA GLY A 321 -7.18 36.93 5.86
C GLY A 321 -8.15 36.00 6.59
N PRO A 322 -7.62 35.00 7.32
CA PRO A 322 -8.41 34.10 8.14
C PRO A 322 -9.06 34.84 9.31
N TYR A 323 -10.26 34.41 9.69
CA TYR A 323 -11.05 34.97 10.77
C TYR A 323 -11.24 33.97 11.92
N ASP A 324 -10.67 34.30 13.07
CA ASP A 324 -10.69 33.45 14.28
C ASP A 324 -11.80 33.81 15.28
N GLY A 325 -12.71 34.72 14.93
CA GLY A 325 -13.77 35.13 15.85
C GLY A 325 -14.88 34.09 16.03
N THR A 326 -15.85 34.42 16.88
CA THR A 326 -16.94 33.50 17.27
C THR A 326 -18.24 33.74 16.53
N GLU A 327 -18.28 34.68 15.59
CA GLU A 327 -19.46 34.97 14.76
C GLU A 327 -19.83 33.74 13.90
N GLU A 328 -21.13 33.43 13.78
CA GLU A 328 -21.60 32.31 12.96
C GLU A 328 -21.45 32.62 11.46
N SER A 329 -21.04 31.59 10.71
CA SER A 329 -20.92 31.65 9.26
C SER A 329 -22.28 31.76 8.59
N GLN A 330 -22.37 32.61 7.56
CA GLN A 330 -23.55 32.82 6.74
C GLN A 330 -23.15 32.78 5.26
N PRO A 331 -24.04 32.33 4.36
CA PRO A 331 -23.78 32.41 2.93
C PRO A 331 -23.64 33.88 2.50
N PRO A 332 -22.88 34.17 1.42
CA PRO A 332 -22.68 35.54 0.91
C PRO A 332 -23.98 36.33 0.67
N GLY A 333 -25.05 35.61 0.31
CA GLY A 333 -26.32 36.16 -0.14
C GLY A 333 -26.33 36.36 -1.66
N GLU A 334 -27.50 36.19 -2.27
CA GLU A 334 -27.66 36.19 -3.72
C GLU A 334 -27.20 37.53 -4.35
N GLY A 335 -26.27 37.46 -5.31
CA GLY A 335 -25.73 38.62 -6.01
C GLY A 335 -24.82 39.55 -5.18
N ALA A 336 -24.37 39.12 -4.00
CA ALA A 336 -23.46 39.91 -3.18
C ALA A 336 -22.02 39.84 -3.73
N LEU A 337 -21.49 40.98 -4.20
CA LEU A 337 -20.15 41.06 -4.75
C LEU A 337 -19.14 41.62 -3.73
N PRO A 338 -17.90 41.10 -3.70
CA PRO A 338 -16.78 41.71 -2.98
C PRO A 338 -16.56 43.18 -3.40
N ASP A 339 -16.08 43.99 -2.47
CA ASP A 339 -15.62 45.35 -2.78
C ASP A 339 -14.20 45.29 -3.39
N PHE A 340 -14.11 45.22 -4.71
CA PHE A 340 -12.84 45.11 -5.44
C PHE A 340 -11.93 46.35 -5.32
N SER A 341 -12.43 47.47 -4.77
CA SER A 341 -11.57 48.63 -4.48
C SER A 341 -10.60 48.38 -3.31
N ARG A 342 -10.84 47.33 -2.52
CA ARG A 342 -9.99 46.94 -1.41
C ARG A 342 -8.80 46.11 -1.90
N PRO A 343 -7.56 46.45 -1.50
CA PRO A 343 -6.39 45.67 -1.90
C PRO A 343 -6.38 44.30 -1.21
N SER A 344 -5.66 43.35 -1.81
CA SER A 344 -5.29 42.12 -1.12
C SER A 344 -4.39 42.43 0.08
N ARG A 345 -4.58 41.68 1.17
CA ARG A 345 -3.83 41.78 2.43
C ARG A 345 -3.22 40.45 2.87
N ALA A 346 -3.79 39.34 2.42
CA ALA A 346 -3.35 37.99 2.76
C ALA A 346 -3.15 37.15 1.50
N THR A 347 -2.16 36.27 1.51
CA THR A 347 -1.87 35.27 0.47
C THR A 347 -2.12 33.89 1.01
N PHE A 348 -2.46 32.95 0.14
CA PHE A 348 -2.43 31.53 0.46
C PHE A 348 -0.99 31.04 0.33
N GLY A 349 -0.44 30.48 1.41
CA GLY A 349 0.86 29.83 1.42
C GLY A 349 0.74 28.33 1.15
N THR A 350 -0.34 27.71 1.64
CA THR A 350 -0.59 26.27 1.45
C THR A 350 -2.06 26.00 1.17
N VAL A 351 -2.39 24.80 0.67
CA VAL A 351 -3.79 24.37 0.50
C VAL A 351 -4.52 24.25 1.84
N LEU A 352 -3.80 24.02 2.94
CA LEU A 352 -4.39 23.94 4.28
C LEU A 352 -5.02 25.26 4.72
N ASP A 353 -4.57 26.39 4.17
CA ASP A 353 -5.12 27.72 4.47
C ASP A 353 -6.61 27.85 4.06
N LEU A 354 -7.12 26.94 3.24
CA LEU A 354 -8.53 26.84 2.85
C LEU A 354 -9.36 25.92 3.75
N ILE A 355 -8.72 24.98 4.45
CA ILE A 355 -9.42 23.96 5.24
C ILE A 355 -9.94 24.59 6.53
N ASP A 356 -11.25 24.44 6.80
CA ASP A 356 -11.96 25.03 7.95
C ASP A 356 -11.79 26.55 8.11
N ALA A 357 -11.28 27.21 7.08
CA ALA A 357 -11.04 28.64 7.08
C ALA A 357 -12.35 29.41 7.10
N ARG A 358 -12.39 30.49 7.89
CA ARG A 358 -13.50 31.42 7.93
C ARG A 358 -13.01 32.79 7.51
N VAL A 359 -13.86 33.54 6.83
CA VAL A 359 -13.51 34.84 6.27
C VAL A 359 -14.54 35.87 6.69
N ARG A 360 -14.11 36.93 7.36
CA ARG A 360 -14.99 38.06 7.67
C ARG A 360 -14.78 39.17 6.66
N MET A 361 -15.78 39.44 5.83
CA MET A 361 -15.69 40.44 4.78
C MET A 361 -16.90 41.34 4.70
N GLN A 362 -16.71 42.54 4.15
CA GLN A 362 -17.78 43.50 3.92
C GLN A 362 -18.08 43.55 2.42
N PHE A 363 -19.34 43.28 2.06
CA PHE A 363 -19.83 43.32 0.69
C PHE A 363 -20.06 44.74 0.19
N GLN A 364 -19.99 44.93 -1.12
CA GLN A 364 -20.29 46.21 -1.74
C GLN A 364 -21.73 46.66 -1.38
N GLY A 365 -21.87 47.87 -0.83
CA GLY A 365 -23.17 48.43 -0.46
C GLY A 365 -23.77 47.90 0.86
N ARG A 366 -23.09 47.04 1.61
CA ARG A 366 -23.48 46.64 2.98
C ARG A 366 -22.58 47.32 4.02
N GLU A 367 -23.18 47.85 5.10
CA GLU A 367 -22.42 48.45 6.21
C GLU A 367 -21.84 47.40 7.16
N GLU A 368 -22.53 46.28 7.36
CA GLU A 368 -22.10 45.22 8.27
C GLU A 368 -21.31 44.13 7.54
N PRO A 369 -20.19 43.65 8.12
CA PRO A 369 -19.45 42.52 7.58
C PRO A 369 -20.21 41.20 7.82
N VAL A 370 -19.99 40.24 6.94
CA VAL A 370 -20.52 38.88 7.01
C VAL A 370 -19.35 37.92 7.17
N VAL A 371 -19.55 36.88 7.97
CA VAL A 371 -18.60 35.77 8.10
C VAL A 371 -19.00 34.67 7.14
N LEU A 372 -18.10 34.31 6.24
CA LEU A 372 -18.24 33.18 5.34
C LEU A 372 -17.64 31.94 5.99
N GLY A 373 -18.34 30.82 5.83
CA GLY A 373 -17.88 29.51 6.27
C GLY A 373 -16.90 28.89 5.27
N PRO A 374 -16.24 27.78 5.67
CA PRO A 374 -15.35 27.03 4.78
C PRO A 374 -16.08 26.54 3.52
N LEU A 375 -15.30 26.34 2.46
CA LEU A 375 -15.77 25.90 1.15
C LEU A 375 -16.25 24.44 1.11
#